data_AF-A0A0G4ECH3-F1
#
_entry.id   AF-A0A0G4ECH3-F1
#
_cell.length_a   1.000
_cell.length_b   1.000
_cell.length_c   1.000
_cell.angle_alpha   90.00
_cell.angle_beta   90.00
_cell.angle_gamma   90.00
#
_symmetry.space_group_name_H-M   'P 1'
#
loop_
_entity.id
_entity.type
_entity.pdbx_description
1 polymer ?
#
loop_
_entity_poly.entity_id
_entity_poly.type
_entity_poly.pdbx_seq_one_letter_code
_entity_poly.pdbx_strand_id
1 'polypeptide(L)'
;MALLFTHLMMLITKYMHNGASSISVMQDIAGLLLLVSMECAFEVMLLLVLVRQNNLPMLSSAYEKGVLRCSFLVQACIAIAYISNSHPYTWVLMLRTTDPDKWGDTTPLDICPNHSNAHPAPSWAVSGPIVLHWCRPSNYPSRLSSFFGGGIGTFVGRMWQNQLKAMRRERINEEKESEERRRQADQRRRDSSRRQMRRRRKRK
;
A
#
# COMPACT_ATOMS: atom_id res chain seq x y z
N MET A 1 16.30 13.14 -8.57
CA MET A 1 17.54 13.94 -8.77
C MET A 1 17.35 15.45 -9.06
N ALA A 2 16.33 15.91 -9.80
CA ALA A 2 16.24 17.32 -10.20
C ALA A 2 15.99 18.30 -9.02
N LEU A 3 15.25 17.86 -8.00
CA LEU A 3 14.94 18.68 -6.81
C LEU A 3 16.20 18.91 -5.96
N LEU A 4 16.94 17.85 -5.66
CA LEU A 4 18.26 17.89 -5.03
C LEU A 4 19.20 18.90 -5.70
N PHE A 5 19.27 18.87 -7.04
CA PHE A 5 20.11 19.77 -7.82
C PHE A 5 19.66 21.24 -7.68
N THR A 6 18.36 21.51 -7.78
CA THR A 6 17.83 22.88 -7.62
C THR A 6 18.06 23.43 -6.21
N HIS A 7 17.94 22.58 -5.18
CA HIS A 7 18.17 22.98 -3.80
C HIS A 7 19.65 23.23 -3.50
N LEU A 8 20.55 22.36 -3.98
CA LEU A 8 21.99 22.57 -3.90
C LEU A 8 22.41 23.86 -4.60
N MET A 9 21.90 24.12 -5.80
CA MET A 9 22.19 25.35 -6.53
C MET A 9 21.71 26.59 -5.78
N MET A 10 20.52 26.55 -5.16
CA MET A 10 20.03 27.67 -4.36
C MET A 10 20.91 27.93 -3.12
N LEU A 11 21.36 26.86 -2.45
CA LEU A 11 22.23 26.91 -1.28
C LEU A 11 23.61 27.49 -1.62
N ILE A 12 24.20 27.05 -2.74
CA ILE A 12 25.47 27.59 -3.28
C ILE A 12 25.31 29.07 -3.62
N THR A 13 24.21 29.44 -4.29
CA THR A 13 23.96 30.84 -4.68
C THR A 13 23.81 31.74 -3.46
N LYS A 14 23.11 31.29 -2.41
CA LYS A 14 23.02 32.01 -1.12
C LYS A 14 24.38 32.16 -0.44
N TYR A 15 25.18 31.09 -0.42
CA TYR A 15 26.50 31.09 0.22
C TYR A 15 27.46 32.06 -0.44
N MET A 16 27.44 32.13 -1.78
CA MET A 16 28.27 33.03 -2.56
C MET A 16 27.89 34.51 -2.40
N HIS A 17 26.63 34.82 -2.13
CA HIS A 17 26.15 36.20 -2.14
C HIS A 17 26.19 36.88 -0.77
N ASN A 18 25.91 36.16 0.33
CA ASN A 18 25.60 36.80 1.61
C ASN A 18 26.60 36.55 2.76
N GLY A 19 27.70 35.81 2.57
CA GLY A 19 28.70 35.59 3.63
C GLY A 19 28.06 35.00 4.90
N ALA A 20 27.59 33.75 4.81
CA ALA A 20 26.65 33.19 5.77
C ALA A 20 27.25 32.94 7.17
N SER A 21 26.47 33.24 8.22
CA SER A 21 26.70 32.81 9.60
C SER A 21 26.67 31.28 9.69
N SER A 22 27.60 30.67 10.42
CA SER A 22 27.77 29.21 10.56
C SER A 22 26.51 28.48 11.03
N ILE A 23 25.65 29.15 11.80
CA ILE A 23 24.38 28.60 12.29
C ILE A 23 23.37 28.42 11.14
N SER A 24 23.26 29.41 10.26
CA SER A 24 22.37 29.34 9.10
C SER A 24 22.78 28.24 8.12
N VAL A 25 24.08 27.99 8.00
CA VAL A 25 24.64 26.93 7.16
C VAL A 25 24.27 25.55 7.70
N MET A 26 24.36 25.33 9.02
CA MET A 26 24.00 24.05 9.63
C MET A 26 22.51 23.72 9.46
N GLN A 27 21.66 24.75 9.56
CA GLN A 27 20.22 24.61 9.37
C GLN A 27 19.86 24.28 7.91
N ASP A 28 20.52 24.93 6.96
CA ASP A 28 20.34 24.65 5.53
C ASP A 28 20.86 23.24 5.16
N ILE A 29 21.98 22.80 5.74
CA ILE A 29 22.51 21.43 5.56
C ILE A 29 21.54 20.39 6.15
N ALA A 30 20.98 20.63 7.34
CA ALA A 30 20.01 19.73 7.94
C ALA A 30 18.73 19.62 7.08
N GLY A 31 18.25 20.75 6.54
CA GLY A 31 17.13 20.77 5.59
C GLY A 31 17.44 20.02 4.29
N LEU A 32 18.67 20.16 3.77
CA LEU A 32 19.12 19.44 2.58
C LEU A 32 19.17 17.93 2.82
N LEU A 33 19.74 17.47 3.94
CA LEU A 33 19.80 16.06 4.32
C LEU A 33 18.39 15.44 4.44
N LEU A 34 17.44 16.19 5.00
CA LEU A 34 16.06 15.74 5.10
C LEU A 34 15.40 15.61 3.73
N LEU A 35 15.59 16.58 2.83
CA LEU A 35 15.10 16.52 1.44
C LEU A 35 15.71 15.34 0.67
N VAL A 36 17.02 15.13 0.80
CA VAL A 36 17.74 13.99 0.23
C VAL A 36 17.16 12.67 0.73
N SER A 37 16.92 12.55 2.04
CA SER A 37 16.36 11.32 2.62
C SER A 37 14.95 11.02 2.09
N MET A 38 14.12 12.05 1.90
CA MET A 38 12.79 11.89 1.32
C MET A 38 12.88 11.48 -0.16
N GLU A 39 13.75 12.12 -0.93
CA GLU A 39 13.95 11.80 -2.35
C GLU A 39 14.45 10.36 -2.54
N CYS A 40 15.43 9.92 -1.73
CA CYS A 40 15.87 8.53 -1.69
C CYS A 40 14.75 7.56 -1.33
N ALA A 41 13.91 7.89 -0.33
CA ALA A 41 12.78 7.04 0.05
C ALA A 41 11.77 6.90 -1.11
N PHE A 42 11.51 7.98 -1.85
CA PHE A 42 10.66 7.93 -3.04
C PHE A 42 11.28 7.10 -4.16
N GLU A 43 12.57 7.26 -4.43
CA GLU A 43 13.26 6.47 -5.46
C GLU A 43 13.27 4.98 -5.11
N VAL A 44 13.52 4.61 -3.85
CA VAL A 44 13.44 3.21 -3.38
C VAL A 44 12.02 2.66 -3.53
N MET A 45 10.99 3.44 -3.17
CA MET A 45 9.60 3.01 -3.34
C MET A 45 9.23 2.81 -4.82
N LEU A 46 9.67 3.71 -5.70
CA LEU A 46 9.49 3.57 -7.15
C LEU A 46 10.25 2.36 -7.69
N LEU A 47 11.49 2.13 -7.25
CA LEU A 47 12.26 0.94 -7.59
C LEU A 47 11.57 -0.33 -7.14
N LEU A 48 11.02 -0.39 -5.92
CA LEU A 48 10.27 -1.54 -5.45
C LEU A 48 9.00 -1.78 -6.27
N VAL A 49 8.30 -0.72 -6.69
CA VAL A 49 7.16 -0.82 -7.61
C VAL A 49 7.61 -1.36 -8.96
N LEU A 50 8.67 -0.80 -9.55
CA LEU A 50 9.20 -1.21 -10.86
C LEU A 50 9.76 -2.63 -10.84
N VAL A 51 10.52 -2.99 -9.81
CA VAL A 51 11.04 -4.35 -9.59
C VAL A 51 9.88 -5.30 -9.39
N ARG A 52 8.86 -4.98 -8.59
CA ARG A 52 7.68 -5.84 -8.44
C ARG A 52 6.90 -5.97 -9.74
N GLN A 53 6.81 -4.91 -10.54
CA GLN A 53 6.16 -4.94 -11.86
C GLN A 53 6.96 -5.78 -12.87
N ASN A 54 8.30 -5.72 -12.83
CA ASN A 54 9.17 -6.45 -13.75
C ASN A 54 9.46 -7.90 -13.31
N ASN A 55 9.52 -8.19 -12.00
CA ASN A 55 9.71 -9.53 -11.41
C ASN A 55 8.39 -10.28 -11.18
N LEU A 56 7.26 -9.78 -11.66
CA LEU A 56 6.03 -10.56 -11.81
C LEU A 56 5.79 -10.99 -13.27
N PRO A 57 6.72 -11.73 -13.94
CA PRO A 57 6.33 -12.47 -15.14
C PRO A 57 5.43 -13.68 -14.79
N MET A 58 5.26 -14.03 -13.50
CA MET A 58 4.50 -15.22 -13.06
C MET A 58 3.04 -14.97 -12.67
N LEU A 59 2.56 -13.71 -12.61
CA LEU A 59 1.12 -13.42 -12.63
C LEU A 59 0.73 -12.93 -14.02
N SER A 60 1.11 -13.74 -15.01
CA SER A 60 0.57 -13.75 -16.37
C SER A 60 -0.92 -14.13 -16.34
N SER A 61 -1.72 -13.25 -15.76
CA SER A 61 -3.05 -12.94 -16.28
C SER A 61 -2.90 -11.65 -17.08
N ALA A 62 -2.11 -11.72 -18.15
CA ALA A 62 -1.83 -10.61 -19.07
C ALA A 62 -3.07 -10.08 -19.80
N TYR A 63 -4.27 -10.61 -19.53
CA TYR A 63 -5.52 -10.23 -20.18
C TYR A 63 -6.45 -9.32 -19.38
N GLU A 64 -6.22 -9.13 -18.07
CA GLU A 64 -7.07 -8.24 -17.27
C GLU A 64 -6.40 -6.88 -17.03
N LYS A 65 -6.73 -5.91 -17.89
CA LYS A 65 -6.34 -4.48 -17.78
C LYS A 65 -6.61 -3.82 -16.41
N GLY A 66 -7.36 -4.48 -15.52
CA GLY A 66 -7.77 -3.94 -14.22
C GLY A 66 -6.79 -4.15 -13.06
N VAL A 67 -6.04 -5.27 -13.05
CA VAL A 67 -5.26 -5.67 -11.86
C VAL A 67 -4.07 -4.74 -11.60
N LEU A 68 -3.36 -4.36 -12.66
CA LEU A 68 -2.22 -3.43 -12.58
C LEU A 68 -2.65 -2.03 -12.11
N ARG A 69 -3.81 -1.55 -12.57
CA ARG A 69 -4.38 -0.27 -12.14
C ARG A 69 -4.75 -0.29 -10.66
N CYS A 70 -5.35 -1.38 -10.18
CA CYS A 70 -5.72 -1.51 -8.79
C CYS A 70 -4.49 -1.56 -7.86
N SER A 71 -3.45 -2.31 -8.24
CA SER A 71 -2.22 -2.38 -7.44
C SER A 71 -1.52 -1.02 -7.37
N PHE A 72 -1.39 -0.33 -8.50
CA PHE A 72 -0.80 1.02 -8.54
C PHE A 72 -1.60 2.01 -7.69
N LEU A 73 -2.94 1.98 -7.79
CA LEU A 73 -3.80 2.83 -6.98
C LEU A 73 -3.62 2.56 -5.49
N VAL A 74 -3.65 1.30 -5.05
CA VAL A 74 -3.44 0.94 -3.64
C VAL A 74 -2.08 1.46 -3.15
N GLN A 75 -1.03 1.30 -3.95
CA GLN A 75 0.31 1.72 -3.58
C GLN A 75 0.44 3.26 -3.52
N ALA A 76 -0.18 3.98 -4.46
CA ALA A 76 -0.29 5.43 -4.43
C ALA A 76 -1.08 5.91 -3.20
N CYS A 77 -2.14 5.21 -2.80
CA CYS A 77 -2.94 5.55 -1.62
C CYS A 77 -2.13 5.37 -0.33
N ILE A 78 -1.34 4.29 -0.23
CA ILE A 78 -0.43 4.07 0.92
C ILE A 78 0.63 5.17 0.98
N ALA A 79 1.21 5.56 -0.17
CA ALA A 79 2.20 6.63 -0.23
C ALA A 79 1.60 7.99 0.20
N ILE A 80 0.43 8.35 -0.32
CA ILE A 80 -0.27 9.60 0.05
C ILE A 80 -0.59 9.59 1.54
N ALA A 81 -1.09 8.48 2.09
CA ALA A 81 -1.35 8.34 3.53
C ALA A 81 -0.07 8.58 4.35
N TYR A 82 1.05 7.98 3.94
CA TYR A 82 2.33 8.15 4.62
C TYR A 82 2.82 9.61 4.60
N ILE A 83 2.81 10.25 3.43
CA ILE A 83 3.23 11.67 3.27
C ILE A 83 2.33 12.58 4.11
N SER A 84 1.03 12.37 4.05
CA SER A 84 0.08 13.20 4.78
C SER A 84 0.21 13.04 6.30
N ASN A 85 0.65 11.87 6.77
CA ASN A 85 0.92 11.63 8.19
C ASN A 85 2.26 12.23 8.65
N SER A 86 3.27 12.29 7.77
CA SER A 86 4.57 12.92 8.09
C SER A 86 4.53 14.46 7.96
N HIS A 87 3.62 15.00 7.13
CA HIS A 87 3.46 16.43 6.88
C HIS A 87 3.33 17.32 8.13
N PRO A 88 2.52 17.01 9.16
CA PRO A 88 2.46 17.85 10.35
C PRO A 88 3.80 17.93 11.07
N TYR A 89 4.57 16.85 11.14
CA TYR A 89 5.88 16.84 11.79
C TYR A 89 6.91 17.70 11.04
N THR A 90 6.90 17.64 9.70
CA THR A 90 7.76 18.50 8.89
C THR A 90 7.37 19.96 9.00
N TRP A 91 6.07 20.25 9.13
CA TRP A 91 5.56 21.59 9.39
C TRP A 91 6.02 22.15 10.74
N VAL A 92 5.94 21.36 11.83
CA VAL A 92 6.44 21.79 13.16
C VAL A 92 7.94 22.06 13.12
N LEU A 93 8.70 21.18 12.46
CA LEU A 93 10.14 21.37 12.27
C LEU A 93 10.43 22.67 11.52
N MET A 94 9.71 22.95 10.44
CA MET A 94 9.85 24.21 9.69
C MET A 94 9.49 25.45 10.51
N LEU A 95 8.44 25.37 11.34
CA LEU A 95 8.07 26.49 12.22
C LEU A 95 9.15 26.77 13.28
N ARG A 96 9.70 25.72 13.89
CA ARG A 96 10.80 25.82 14.86
C ARG A 96 12.08 26.39 14.27
N THR A 97 12.38 26.04 13.02
CA THR A 97 13.57 26.55 12.33
C THR A 97 13.39 28.01 11.89
N THR A 98 12.15 28.46 11.64
CA THR A 98 11.88 29.83 11.18
C THR A 98 11.88 30.85 12.32
N ASP A 99 11.30 30.50 13.48
CA ASP A 99 11.18 31.40 14.62
C ASP A 99 11.32 30.60 15.94
N PRO A 100 12.57 30.34 16.37
CA PRO A 100 12.85 29.47 17.51
C PRO A 100 12.37 30.07 18.84
N ASP A 101 12.37 31.40 18.96
CA ASP A 101 11.92 32.08 20.18
C ASP A 101 10.42 31.92 20.40
N LYS A 102 9.64 31.82 19.31
CA LYS A 102 8.20 31.64 19.37
C LYS A 102 7.75 30.18 19.45
N TRP A 103 8.46 29.26 18.78
CA TRP A 103 8.02 27.87 18.60
C TRP A 103 8.92 26.83 19.25
N GLY A 104 10.01 27.22 19.90
CA GLY A 104 11.01 26.33 20.49
C GLY A 104 10.42 25.32 21.47
N ASP A 105 9.52 25.78 22.35
CA ASP A 105 8.88 24.94 23.37
C ASP A 105 7.67 24.16 22.84
N THR A 106 7.18 24.47 21.63
CA THR A 106 5.94 23.87 21.11
C THR A 106 6.19 22.42 20.73
N THR A 107 5.68 21.47 21.51
CA THR A 107 5.77 20.05 21.19
C THR A 107 4.76 19.66 20.10
N PRO A 108 5.04 18.61 19.29
CA PRO A 108 4.06 18.11 18.31
C PRO A 108 2.69 17.75 18.91
N LEU A 109 2.66 17.46 20.21
CA LEU A 109 1.45 17.20 21.00
C LEU A 109 0.57 18.44 21.16
N ASP A 110 1.14 19.64 21.20
CA ASP A 110 0.40 20.90 21.36
C ASP A 110 -0.36 21.28 20.08
N ILE A 111 0.21 20.89 18.93
CA ILE A 111 -0.40 21.09 17.61
C ILE A 111 -1.45 20.00 17.33
N CYS A 112 -1.27 18.82 17.92
CA CYS A 112 -2.14 17.66 17.76
C CYS A 112 -2.57 17.06 19.10
N PRO A 113 -3.50 17.71 19.84
CA PRO A 113 -3.89 17.29 21.19
C PRO A 113 -4.56 15.89 21.25
N ASN A 114 -4.96 15.34 20.10
CA ASN A 114 -5.60 14.01 20.00
C ASN A 114 -4.61 12.86 19.73
N HIS A 115 -3.30 13.11 19.69
CA HIS A 115 -2.30 12.08 19.37
C HIS A 115 -1.94 11.20 20.58
N SER A 116 -2.06 11.71 21.80
CA SER A 116 -1.85 10.93 23.01
C SER A 116 -3.14 10.20 23.41
N ASN A 117 -3.08 8.88 23.49
CA ASN A 117 -4.17 8.03 24.00
C ASN A 117 -4.48 8.25 25.50
N ALA A 118 -3.91 9.27 26.13
CA ALA A 118 -3.85 9.44 27.57
C ALA A 118 -4.92 10.40 28.16
N HIS A 119 -5.64 11.16 27.32
CA HIS A 119 -6.75 12.00 27.80
C HIS A 119 -8.07 11.68 27.08
N PRO A 120 -9.14 11.32 27.81
CA PRO A 120 -10.47 11.25 27.23
C PRO A 120 -10.90 12.68 26.86
N ALA A 121 -10.91 12.97 25.55
CA ALA A 121 -11.47 14.23 25.05
C ALA A 121 -12.96 14.33 25.45
N PRO A 122 -13.45 15.50 25.87
CA PRO A 122 -14.85 15.69 26.21
C PRO A 122 -15.74 15.44 24.99
N SER A 123 -16.82 14.68 25.20
CA SER A 123 -17.72 14.13 24.17
C SER A 123 -18.40 15.17 23.27
N TRP A 124 -18.34 16.45 23.60
CA TRP A 124 -18.97 17.54 22.85
C TRP A 124 -18.04 18.23 21.84
N ALA A 125 -16.74 17.90 21.81
CA ALA A 125 -15.75 18.64 21.01
C ALA A 125 -15.63 18.23 19.53
N VAL A 126 -16.54 17.40 18.98
CA VAL A 126 -16.43 16.97 17.58
C VAL A 126 -17.79 17.01 16.87
N SER A 127 -18.11 18.16 16.28
CA SER A 127 -19.08 18.27 15.16
C SER A 127 -18.89 19.61 14.43
N GLY A 128 -17.74 19.76 13.77
CA GLY A 128 -17.55 20.77 12.72
C GLY A 128 -17.33 20.04 11.39
N PRO A 129 -18.01 20.41 10.28
CA PRO A 129 -18.05 19.59 9.07
C PRO A 129 -16.72 19.50 8.31
N ILE A 130 -15.70 20.31 8.62
CA ILE A 130 -14.43 20.36 7.86
C ILE A 130 -13.20 20.55 8.78
N VAL A 131 -13.24 20.12 10.04
CA VAL A 131 -12.00 20.10 10.84
C VAL A 131 -11.22 18.85 10.47
N LEU A 132 -10.15 19.04 9.71
CA LEU A 132 -9.23 17.99 9.31
C LEU A 132 -8.56 17.39 10.55
N HIS A 133 -9.19 16.35 11.08
CA HIS A 133 -8.78 15.56 12.23
C HIS A 133 -7.55 14.68 11.88
N TRP A 134 -6.42 15.30 11.57
CA TRP A 134 -5.16 14.63 11.22
C TRP A 134 -4.52 13.89 12.42
N CYS A 135 -4.90 14.26 13.65
CA CYS A 135 -4.15 13.92 14.85
C CYS A 135 -4.53 12.60 15.54
N ARG A 136 -5.56 11.87 15.11
CA ARG A 136 -6.09 10.69 15.84
C ARG A 136 -5.72 9.38 15.13
N PRO A 137 -4.71 8.62 15.61
CA PRO A 137 -4.22 7.42 14.92
C PRO A 137 -5.26 6.28 14.86
N SER A 138 -6.15 6.17 15.85
CA SER A 138 -7.17 5.10 15.92
C SER A 138 -8.31 5.23 14.91
N ASN A 139 -8.51 6.42 14.32
CA ASN A 139 -9.55 6.65 13.31
C ASN A 139 -9.01 6.68 11.88
N TYR A 140 -7.71 6.45 11.69
CA TYR A 140 -7.08 6.52 10.37
C TYR A 140 -7.50 5.35 9.43
N PRO A 141 -7.58 4.08 9.90
CA PRO A 141 -8.08 2.98 9.06
C PRO A 141 -9.54 3.18 8.67
N SER A 142 -10.37 3.66 9.61
CA SER A 142 -11.78 3.95 9.39
C SER A 142 -11.99 5.18 8.50
N ARG A 143 -11.09 6.17 8.53
CA ARG A 143 -11.10 7.34 7.62
C ARG A 143 -10.58 7.06 6.23
N LEU A 144 -9.51 6.29 6.07
CA LEU A 144 -9.15 5.70 4.77
C LEU A 144 -10.33 4.85 4.27
N SER A 145 -10.99 4.10 5.15
CA SER A 145 -12.21 3.38 4.77
C SER A 145 -13.40 4.30 4.47
N SER A 146 -13.44 5.57 4.88
CA SER A 146 -14.52 6.50 4.47
C SER A 146 -14.14 7.31 3.22
N PHE A 147 -12.86 7.66 3.06
CA PHE A 147 -12.32 8.30 1.85
C PHE A 147 -12.26 7.32 0.66
N PHE A 148 -12.12 6.00 0.91
CA PHE A 148 -12.13 4.94 -0.09
C PHE A 148 -13.40 4.04 -0.07
N GLY A 149 -14.25 4.15 0.94
CA GLY A 149 -15.30 3.14 1.21
C GLY A 149 -16.63 3.29 0.53
N GLY A 150 -16.76 4.14 -0.48
CA GLY A 150 -17.88 4.00 -1.41
C GLY A 150 -17.59 2.89 -2.44
N GLY A 151 -16.51 3.08 -3.21
CA GLY A 151 -16.27 2.31 -4.43
C GLY A 151 -15.07 1.35 -4.37
N ILE A 152 -13.97 1.72 -3.73
CA ILE A 152 -12.72 0.94 -3.85
C ILE A 152 -12.71 -0.21 -2.85
N GLY A 153 -13.16 0.00 -1.60
CA GLY A 153 -13.31 -1.09 -0.63
C GLY A 153 -14.30 -2.16 -1.08
N THR A 154 -15.43 -1.75 -1.66
CA THR A 154 -16.43 -2.66 -2.23
C THR A 154 -15.94 -3.33 -3.50
N PHE A 155 -15.15 -2.65 -4.34
CA PHE A 155 -14.51 -3.22 -5.51
C PHE A 155 -13.46 -4.29 -5.15
N VAL A 156 -12.54 -3.98 -4.23
CA VAL A 156 -11.53 -4.93 -3.74
C VAL A 156 -12.20 -6.13 -3.06
N GLY A 157 -13.24 -5.89 -2.26
CA GLY A 157 -14.04 -6.96 -1.65
C GLY A 157 -14.72 -7.86 -2.70
N ARG A 158 -15.33 -7.29 -3.75
CA ARG A 158 -15.93 -8.05 -4.85
C ARG A 158 -14.90 -8.83 -5.65
N MET A 159 -13.74 -8.22 -5.93
CA MET A 159 -12.65 -8.86 -6.65
C MET A 159 -12.11 -10.08 -5.88
N TRP A 160 -11.89 -9.93 -4.57
CA TRP A 160 -11.46 -11.01 -3.69
C TRP A 160 -12.48 -12.15 -3.62
N GLN A 161 -13.78 -11.83 -3.52
CA GLN A 161 -14.83 -12.84 -3.54
C GLN A 161 -14.92 -13.58 -4.88
N ASN A 162 -14.71 -12.89 -6.01
CA ASN A 162 -14.72 -13.51 -7.33
C ASN A 162 -13.52 -14.46 -7.52
N GLN A 163 -12.34 -14.06 -7.05
CA GLN A 163 -11.15 -14.92 -6.99
C GLN A 163 -11.39 -16.20 -6.17
N LEU A 164 -11.98 -16.08 -4.98
CA LEU A 164 -12.34 -17.23 -4.15
C LEU A 164 -13.35 -18.16 -4.84
N LYS A 165 -14.33 -17.61 -5.58
CA LYS A 165 -15.29 -18.40 -6.35
C LYS A 165 -14.63 -19.12 -7.52
N ALA A 166 -13.68 -18.48 -8.22
CA ALA A 166 -12.95 -19.08 -9.32
C ALA A 166 -12.11 -20.27 -8.84
N MET A 167 -11.30 -20.10 -7.79
CA MET A 167 -10.52 -21.19 -7.20
C MET A 167 -11.39 -22.35 -6.70
N ARG A 168 -12.60 -22.06 -6.19
CA ARG A 168 -13.54 -23.10 -5.76
C ARG A 168 -14.12 -23.87 -6.96
N ARG A 169 -14.36 -23.21 -8.09
CA ARG A 169 -14.83 -23.87 -9.33
C ARG A 169 -13.76 -24.78 -9.92
N GLU A 170 -12.50 -24.35 -9.93
CA GLU A 170 -11.38 -25.17 -10.39
C GLU A 170 -11.25 -26.45 -9.57
N ARG A 171 -11.26 -26.36 -8.23
CA ARG A 171 -11.25 -27.54 -7.36
C ARG A 171 -12.40 -28.51 -7.62
N ILE A 172 -13.62 -28.00 -7.82
CA ILE A 172 -14.78 -28.83 -8.13
C ILE A 172 -14.63 -29.51 -9.50
N ASN A 173 -14.06 -28.82 -10.49
CA ASN A 173 -13.81 -29.42 -11.80
C ASN A 173 -12.73 -30.50 -11.73
N GLU A 174 -11.64 -30.27 -11.00
CA GLU A 174 -10.60 -31.28 -10.78
C GLU A 174 -11.15 -32.52 -10.07
N GLU A 175 -11.99 -32.34 -9.05
CA GLU A 175 -12.65 -33.45 -8.35
C GLU A 175 -13.55 -34.26 -9.30
N LYS A 176 -14.38 -33.59 -10.11
CA LYS A 176 -15.24 -34.24 -11.10
C LYS A 176 -14.44 -35.01 -12.14
N GLU A 177 -13.36 -34.41 -12.65
CA GLU A 177 -12.50 -35.06 -13.63
C GLU A 177 -11.79 -36.29 -13.02
N SER A 178 -11.37 -36.19 -11.76
CA SER A 178 -10.81 -37.32 -11.03
C SER A 178 -11.83 -38.45 -10.82
N GLU A 179 -13.09 -38.11 -10.56
CA GLU A 179 -14.17 -39.07 -10.37
C GLU A 179 -14.55 -39.77 -11.69
N GLU A 180 -14.60 -39.02 -12.80
CA GLU A 180 -14.80 -39.59 -14.13
C GLU A 180 -13.68 -40.56 -14.52
N ARG A 181 -12.41 -40.22 -14.23
CA ARG A 181 -11.28 -41.14 -14.46
C ARG A 181 -11.43 -42.42 -13.63
N ARG A 182 -11.88 -42.34 -12.38
CA ARG A 182 -12.17 -43.52 -11.53
C ARG A 182 -13.28 -44.38 -12.13
N ARG A 183 -14.40 -43.76 -12.53
CA ARG A 183 -15.54 -44.47 -13.16
C ARG A 183 -15.12 -45.17 -14.46
N GLN A 184 -14.33 -44.50 -15.31
CA GLN A 184 -13.79 -45.10 -16.54
C GLN A 184 -12.85 -46.28 -16.23
N ALA A 185 -11.99 -46.18 -15.22
CA ALA A 185 -11.10 -47.26 -14.82
C ALA A 185 -11.88 -48.49 -14.31
N ASP A 186 -12.92 -48.27 -13.50
CA ASP A 186 -13.79 -49.35 -13.00
C ASP A 186 -14.59 -50.01 -14.11
N GLN A 187 -15.08 -49.23 -15.07
CA GLN A 187 -15.80 -49.76 -16.23
C GLN A 187 -14.89 -50.65 -17.09
N ARG A 188 -13.63 -50.23 -17.32
CA ARG A 188 -12.62 -51.05 -18.01
C ARG A 188 -12.33 -52.36 -17.27
N ARG A 189 -12.27 -52.34 -15.93
CA ARG A 189 -12.10 -53.55 -15.11
C ARG A 189 -13.29 -54.50 -15.25
N ARG A 190 -14.52 -53.99 -15.22
CA ARG A 190 -15.73 -54.82 -15.39
C ARG A 190 -15.79 -55.45 -16.78
N ASP A 191 -15.44 -54.69 -17.81
CA ASP A 191 -15.45 -55.18 -19.19
C ASP A 191 -14.35 -56.23 -19.44
N SER A 192 -13.16 -56.06 -18.87
CA SER A 192 -12.11 -57.08 -18.96
C SER A 192 -12.52 -58.38 -18.26
N SER A 193 -13.12 -58.31 -17.06
CA SER A 193 -13.66 -59.48 -16.37
C SER A 193 -14.77 -60.18 -17.17
N ARG A 194 -15.69 -59.42 -17.80
CA ARG A 194 -16.74 -59.98 -18.67
C ARG A 194 -16.15 -60.68 -19.90
N ARG A 195 -15.14 -60.10 -20.54
CA ARG A 195 -14.44 -60.73 -21.68
C ARG A 195 -13.73 -62.01 -21.26
N GLN A 196 -13.10 -62.03 -20.09
CA GLN A 196 -12.42 -63.22 -19.56
C GLN A 196 -13.41 -64.36 -19.26
N MET A 197 -14.59 -64.04 -18.68
CA MET A 197 -15.65 -65.03 -18.47
C MET A 197 -16.20 -65.59 -19.79
N ARG A 198 -16.42 -64.75 -20.80
CA ARG A 198 -16.85 -65.21 -22.15
C ARG A 198 -15.82 -66.14 -22.78
N ARG A 199 -14.52 -65.86 -22.64
CA ARG A 199 -13.44 -66.74 -23.12
C ARG A 199 -13.42 -68.09 -22.40
N ARG A 200 -13.68 -68.13 -21.09
CA ARG A 200 -13.77 -69.39 -20.32
C ARG A 200 -14.96 -70.25 -20.77
N ARG A 201 -16.11 -69.65 -21.07
CA ARG A 201 -17.29 -70.40 -21.57
C ARG A 201 -17.06 -71.06 -22.92
N LYS A 202 -16.29 -70.45 -23.83
CA LYS A 202 -16.00 -71.03 -25.16
C LYS A 202 -15.01 -72.21 -25.15
N ARG A 203 -14.35 -72.48 -24.01
CA ARG A 203 -13.36 -73.57 -23.88
C ARG A 203 -13.94 -74.84 -23.26
N LYS A 204 -15.19 -74.80 -22.80
CA LYS A 204 -15.96 -75.97 -22.37
C LYS A 204 -16.89 -76.35 -23.51
#